data_AF-A0A536FKP2-F1
#
_entry.id   AF-A0A536FKP2-F1
#
_cell.length_a   1.000
_cell.length_b   1.000
_cell.length_c   1.000
_cell.angle_alpha   90.00
_cell.angle_beta   90.00
_cell.angle_gamma   90.00
#
_symmetry.space_group_name_H-M   'P 1'
#
loop_
_entity.id
_entity.type
_entity.pdbx_description
1 polymer ?
#
loop_
_entity_poly.entity_id
_entity_poly.type
_entity_poly.pdbx_seq_one_letter_code
_entity_poly.pdbx_strand_id
1 'polypeptide(L)' 'MAGLLIVAATGPTDPTRASVPFHIAVNGARPAGTEVAIALAGDAAELIKPDVI' A
#
# COMPACT_ATOMS: atom_id res chain seq x y z
N MET A 1 -0.86 19.28 -10.20
CA MET A 1 -1.21 17.95 -10.76
C MET A 1 -2.02 17.24 -9.69
N ALA A 2 -3.01 16.41 -10.05
CA ALA A 2 -3.74 15.62 -9.06
C ALA A 2 -2.93 14.37 -8.71
N GLY A 3 -2.78 14.05 -7.42
CA GLY A 3 -2.12 12.84 -6.95
C GLY A 3 -3.12 11.74 -6.58
N LEU A 4 -2.67 10.49 -6.57
CA LEU A 4 -3.44 9.33 -6.13
C LEU A 4 -3.05 8.94 -4.69
N LEU A 5 -4.02 8.97 -3.77
CA LEU A 5 -3.87 8.39 -2.44
C LEU A 5 -4.65 7.08 -2.36
N ILE A 6 -3.95 6.00 -2.02
CA ILE A 6 -4.56 4.69 -1.77
C ILE A 6 -4.58 4.48 -0.25
N VAL A 7 -5.76 4.27 0.32
CA VAL A 7 -5.90 3.96 1.74
C VAL A 7 -6.03 2.45 1.90
N ALA A 8 -5.12 1.84 2.65
CA ALA A 8 -5.09 0.40 2.90
C ALA A 8 -5.29 0.14 4.38
N ALA A 9 -6.24 -0.75 4.70
CA ALA A 9 -6.54 -1.16 6.07
C ALA A 9 -6.30 -2.65 6.34
N THR A 10 -6.15 -3.45 5.28
CA THR A 10 -5.98 -4.90 5.40
C THR A 10 -4.53 -5.26 5.68
N GLY A 11 -4.33 -6.03 6.74
CA GLY A 11 -3.02 -6.49 7.19
C GLY A 11 -2.67 -7.92 6.77
N PRO A 12 -1.63 -8.51 7.38
CA PRO A 12 -1.06 -9.80 6.99
C PRO A 12 -2.01 -11.00 7.03
N THR A 13 -3.13 -10.90 7.74
CA THR A 13 -4.13 -11.98 7.85
C THR A 13 -4.89 -12.24 6.55
N ASP A 14 -4.90 -11.27 5.63
CA ASP A 14 -5.35 -11.43 4.24
C ASP A 14 -4.28 -10.85 3.30
N PRO A 15 -3.23 -11.64 2.99
CA PRO A 15 -2.07 -11.16 2.26
C PRO A 15 -2.40 -10.81 0.80
N THR A 16 -3.45 -11.43 0.23
CA THR A 16 -3.90 -11.12 -1.12
C THR A 16 -4.43 -9.70 -1.21
N ARG A 17 -5.30 -9.29 -0.28
CA ARG A 17 -5.80 -7.91 -0.26
C ARG A 17 -4.75 -6.92 0.21
N ALA A 18 -3.89 -7.30 1.15
CA ALA A 18 -2.81 -6.45 1.65
C ALA A 18 -1.80 -6.05 0.56
N SER A 19 -1.55 -6.91 -0.44
CA SER A 19 -0.57 -6.64 -1.51
C SER A 19 -1.10 -5.75 -2.64
N VAL A 20 -2.42 -5.74 -2.88
CA VAL A 20 -3.04 -5.01 -4.01
C VAL A 20 -2.66 -3.51 -4.05
N PRO A 21 -2.72 -2.74 -2.94
CA PRO A 21 -2.32 -1.33 -2.94
C PRO A 21 -0.89 -1.11 -3.47
N PHE A 22 0.05 -1.99 -3.10
CA PHE A 22 1.44 -1.90 -3.56
C PHE A 22 1.57 -2.19 -5.05
N HIS A 23 0.86 -3.20 -5.55
CA HIS A 23 0.84 -3.49 -7.00
C HIS A 23 0.26 -2.32 -7.80
N ILE A 24 -0.83 -1.71 -7.35
CA ILE A 24 -1.41 -0.54 -8.02
C ILE A 24 -0.40 0.61 -8.02
N ALA A 25 0.25 0.91 -6.90
CA ALA A 25 1.20 2.01 -6.80
C ALA A 25 2.46 1.79 -7.65
N VAL A 26 3.12 0.65 -7.50
CA VAL A 26 4.45 0.37 -8.08
C VAL A 26 4.36 -0.07 -9.55
N ASN A 27 3.34 -0.85 -9.91
CA ASN A 27 3.22 -1.42 -11.25
C ASN A 27 2.24 -0.66 -12.15
N GLY A 28 1.32 0.13 -11.58
CA GLY A 28 0.33 0.90 -12.32
C GLY A 28 0.61 2.41 -12.32
N ALA A 29 0.40 3.06 -11.17
CA ALA A 29 0.40 4.51 -11.05
C ALA A 29 1.77 5.13 -11.33
N ARG A 30 2.84 4.64 -10.71
CA ARG A 30 4.18 5.20 -10.90
C ARG A 30 4.69 5.07 -12.35
N PRO A 31 4.60 3.90 -13.03
CA PRO A 31 4.96 3.79 -14.45
C PRO A 31 4.11 4.67 -15.38
N ALA A 32 2.86 4.94 -15.02
CA ALA A 32 1.98 5.85 -15.75
C ALA A 32 2.28 7.36 -15.50
N GLY A 33 3.31 7.69 -14.71
CA GLY A 33 3.68 9.07 -14.38
C GLY A 33 2.76 9.73 -13.35
N THR A 34 1.93 8.96 -12.64
CA THR A 34 1.05 9.47 -11.58
C THR A 34 1.81 9.55 -10.25
N GLU A 35 1.79 10.72 -9.61
CA GLU A 35 2.25 10.87 -8.22
C GLU A 35 1.31 10.08 -7.31
N VAL A 36 1.85 9.12 -6.56
CA VAL A 36 1.06 8.15 -5.78
C VAL A 36 1.63 7.97 -4.38
N ALA A 37 0.74 7.83 -3.40
CA ALA A 37 1.06 7.49 -2.02
C ALA A 37 0.12 6.40 -1.49
N ILE A 38 0.60 5.60 -0.54
CA ILE A 38 -0.21 4.62 0.20
C ILE A 38 -0.27 5.04 1.65
N ALA A 39 -1.48 5.27 2.18
CA ALA A 39 -1.72 5.42 3.60
C ALA A 39 -2.04 4.05 4.20
N LEU A 40 -1.13 3.55 5.04
CA LEU A 40 -1.33 2.33 5.82
C LEU A 40 -2.03 2.69 7.13
N ALA A 41 -3.24 2.17 7.33
CA ALA A 41 -4.04 2.38 8.54
C ALA A 41 -4.49 1.03 9.12
N GLY A 42 -4.79 0.98 10.41
CA GLY A 42 -5.24 -0.26 11.06
C GLY A 42 -4.24 -1.41 10.88
N ASP A 43 -4.74 -2.60 10.54
CA ASP A 43 -3.93 -3.82 10.40
C ASP A 43 -2.87 -3.69 9.29
N ALA A 44 -3.05 -2.79 8.32
CA ALA A 44 -2.05 -2.56 7.27
C ALA A 44 -0.76 -1.92 7.82
N ALA A 45 -0.80 -1.27 9.00
CA ALA A 45 0.40 -0.77 9.65
C ALA A 45 1.36 -1.92 10.05
N GLU A 46 0.83 -3.12 10.30
CA GLU A 46 1.62 -4.31 10.63
C GLU A 46 2.48 -4.78 9.44
N LEU A 47 2.20 -4.33 8.21
CA LEU A 47 2.96 -4.71 7.01
C LEU A 47 4.36 -4.07 6.95
N ILE A 48 4.56 -2.98 7.67
CA ILE A 48 5.83 -2.22 7.69
C ILE A 48 6.54 -2.28 9.04
N LYS A 49 5.98 -3.00 10.02
CA LYS A 49 6.62 -3.14 11.32
C LYS A 49 7.91 -3.94 11.16
N PRO A 50 9.00 -3.58 11.87
CA PRO A 50 10.19 -4.41 11.90
C PRO A 50 9.88 -5.71 12.65
N ASP A 51 10.54 -6.80 12.25
CA ASP A 51 10.58 -8.01 13.05
C ASP A 51 11.34 -7.73 14.36
N VAL A 52 10.81 -8.21 15.48
CA VAL A 52 11.52 -8.19 16.77
C VAL A 52 12.31 -9.49 16.86
N ILE A 53 13.64 -9.38 16.76
CA ILE A 53 14.60 -10.50 16.89
C ILE A 53 15.02 -10.66 18.35
#